data_AF-A0A257PS92-F1
#
_entry.id   AF-A0A257PS92-F1
#
_cell.length_a   1.000
_cell.length_b   1.000
_cell.length_c   1.000
_cell.angle_alpha   90.00
_cell.angle_beta   90.00
_cell.angle_gamma   90.00
#
_symmetry.space_group_name_H-M   'P 1'
#
loop_
_entity.id
_entity.type
_entity.pdbx_description
1 polymer ?
#
loop_
_entity_poly.entity_id
_entity_poly.type
_entity_poly.pdbx_seq_one_letter_code
_entity_poly.pdbx_strand_id
1 'polypeptide(L)' 'VLLDPDSRLLSHYQSPGLPTTLFITADGTVQRVHIGELSAATLQQGIAALR' A
#
# COMPACT_ATOMS: atom_id res chain seq x y z
N VAL A 1 13.29 1.87 -6.42
CA VAL A 1 12.06 2.34 -7.10
C VAL A 1 11.83 1.46 -8.30
N LEU A 2 10.61 0.93 -8.48
CA LEU A 2 10.19 0.20 -9.68
C LEU A 2 9.42 1.17 -10.58
N LEU A 3 9.69 1.14 -11.88
CA LEU A 3 8.88 1.86 -12.86
C LEU A 3 7.82 0.90 -13.41
N ASP A 4 6.56 1.31 -13.32
CA ASP A 4 5.40 0.55 -13.80
C ASP A 4 4.73 1.31 -14.96
N PRO A 5 5.37 1.39 -16.14
CA PRO A 5 4.90 2.21 -17.25
C PRO A 5 3.52 1.76 -17.76
N ASP A 6 3.21 0.48 -17.60
CA ASP A 6 1.94 -0.12 -18.01
C ASP A 6 0.87 -0.09 -16.91
N SER A 7 1.17 0.51 -15.74
CA SER A 7 0.27 0.60 -14.58
C SER A 7 -0.27 -0.76 -14.10
N ARG A 8 0.51 -1.84 -14.28
CA ARG A 8 0.09 -3.21 -13.96
C ARG A 8 -0.12 -3.41 -12.46
N LEU A 9 0.66 -2.74 -11.62
CA LEU A 9 0.51 -2.83 -10.16
C LEU A 9 -0.76 -2.14 -9.69
N LEU A 10 -1.09 -0.98 -10.26
CA LEU A 10 -2.32 -0.27 -9.93
C LEU A 10 -3.55 -1.15 -10.21
N SER A 11 -3.57 -1.80 -11.39
CA SER A 11 -4.62 -2.75 -11.75
C SER A 11 -4.61 -4.02 -10.91
N HIS A 12 -3.44 -4.61 -10.67
CA HIS A 12 -3.31 -5.87 -9.91
C HIS A 12 -3.83 -5.73 -8.48
N TYR A 13 -3.53 -4.62 -7.81
CA TYR A 13 -4.01 -4.33 -6.46
C TYR A 13 -5.37 -3.64 -6.43
N GLN A 14 -6.02 -3.48 -7.59
CA GLN A 14 -7.33 -2.83 -7.73
C GLN A 14 -7.40 -1.47 -7.03
N SER A 15 -6.31 -0.71 -7.08
CA SER A 15 -6.27 0.57 -6.39
C SER A 15 -7.18 1.58 -7.09
N PRO A 16 -8.16 2.18 -6.41
CA PRO A 16 -9.11 3.11 -7.01
C PRO A 16 -8.53 4.51 -7.26
N GLY A 17 -7.31 4.81 -6.78
CA GLY A 17 -6.69 6.13 -6.96
C GLY A 17 -5.32 6.24 -6.33
N LEU A 18 -4.58 7.29 -6.70
CA LEU A 18 -3.24 7.58 -6.21
C LEU A 18 -3.22 8.80 -5.26
N PRO A 19 -2.26 8.86 -4.31
CA PRO A 19 -1.31 7.80 -3.97
C PRO A 19 -1.98 6.63 -3.23
N THR A 20 -1.35 5.46 -3.27
CA THR A 20 -1.81 4.25 -2.55
C THR A 20 -0.67 3.68 -1.74
N THR A 21 -0.92 3.36 -0.47
CA THR A 21 0.03 2.64 0.39
C THR A 21 -0.54 1.29 0.77
N LEU A 22 0.22 0.21 0.52
CA LEU A 22 -0.12 -1.15 0.92
C LEU A 22 0.69 -1.54 2.15
N PHE A 23 0.03 -2.14 3.15
CA PHE A 23 0.67 -2.76 4.30
C PHE A 23 0.62 -4.27 4.12
N ILE A 24 1.79 -4.89 3.99
CA ILE A 24 1.95 -6.31 3.64
C ILE A 24 2.63 -7.03 4.80
N THR A 25 2.06 -8.15 5.25
CA THR A 25 2.64 -9.00 6.31
C THR A 25 3.81 -9.82 5.80
N ALA A 26 4.56 -10.45 6.72
CA ALA A 26 5.78 -11.20 6.37
C ALA A 26 5.52 -12.41 5.45
N ASP A 27 4.30 -12.94 5.45
CA ASP A 27 3.84 -14.02 4.57
C ASP A 27 3.40 -13.53 3.17
N GLY A 28 3.50 -12.22 2.90
CA GLY A 28 3.11 -11.62 1.62
C GLY A 28 1.64 -11.23 1.51
N THR A 29 0.84 -11.38 2.57
CA THR A 29 -0.58 -11.00 2.55
C THR A 29 -0.76 -9.48 2.68
N VAL A 30 -1.60 -8.88 1.83
CA VAL A 30 -1.99 -7.47 1.99
C VAL A 30 -2.96 -7.36 3.17
N GLN A 31 -2.50 -6.78 4.27
CA GLN A 31 -3.30 -6.61 5.48
C GLN A 31 -4.17 -5.34 5.42
N ARG A 32 -3.68 -4.28 4.78
CA ARG A 32 -4.37 -2.99 4.70
C ARG A 32 -3.97 -2.21 3.46
N VAL A 33 -4.91 -1.42 2.94
CA VAL A 33 -4.70 -0.45 1.86
C VAL A 33 -5.11 0.93 2.37
N HIS A 34 -4.27 1.94 2.13
CA HIS A 34 -4.57 3.35 2.38
C HIS A 34 -4.56 4.12 1.05
N ILE A 35 -5.63 4.84 0.76
CA ILE A 35 -5.78 5.65 -0.46
C ILE A 35 -5.71 7.12 -0.08
N GLY A 36 -4.97 7.90 -0.86
CA GLY A 36 -4.69 9.30 -0.58
C GLY A 36 -3.43 9.48 0.25
N GLU A 37 -3.13 10.73 0.60
CA GLU A 37 -1.94 11.08 1.36
C GLU A 37 -1.91 10.36 2.72
N LEU A 38 -0.72 9.93 3.12
CA LEU A 38 -0.49 9.19 4.35
C LEU A 38 0.36 10.03 5.31
N SER A 39 -0.15 10.29 6.50
CA SER A 39 0.62 10.96 7.55
C SER A 39 1.67 10.02 8.17
N ALA A 40 2.74 10.59 8.75
CA ALA A 40 3.75 9.80 9.46
C ALA A 40 3.15 8.98 10.63
N ALA A 41 2.19 9.56 11.36
CA ALA A 41 1.52 8.86 12.45
C ALA A 41 0.70 7.67 11.95
N THR A 42 -0.06 7.85 10.87
CA THR A 42 -0.85 6.78 10.25
C THR A 42 0.04 5.69 9.67
N LEU A 43 1.18 6.05 9.08
CA LEU A 43 2.19 5.09 8.62
C LEU A 43 2.72 4.23 9.78
N GLN A 44 3.12 4.87 10.88
CA GLN A 44 3.62 4.16 12.08
C GLN A 44 2.58 3.21 12.67
N GLN A 45 1.32 3.66 12.78
CA GLN A 45 0.21 2.82 13.22
C GLN A 45 -0.01 1.62 12.29
N GLY A 46 0.07 1.84 10.98
CA GLY A 46 -0.09 0.77 10.00
C GLY A 46 1.02 -0.28 10.06
N ILE A 47 2.27 0.15 10.27
CA ILE A 47 3.42 -0.74 10.45
C ILE A 47 3.30 -1.52 11.77
N ALA A 48 2.97 -0.86 12.88
CA ALA A 48 2.82 -1.51 14.18
C ALA A 48 1.69 -2.56 14.22
N ALA A 49 0.74 -2.48 13.28
CA ALA A 49 -0.34 -3.44 13.14
C ALA A 49 0.00 -4.66 12.27
N LEU A 50 1.15 -4.64 11.56
CA LEU A 50 1.63 -5.81 10.82
C LEU A 50 1.99 -6.92 11.83
N ARG A 51 1.55 -8.14 11.52
CA ARG A 51 1.83 -9.34 12.32
C ARG A 51 2.85 -10.22 11.61
#